data_AF-A0A4Y7PHI8-F1
#
_entry.id   AF-A0A4Y7PHI8-F1
#
_cell.length_a   1.000
_cell.length_b   1.000
_cell.length_c   1.000
_cell.angle_alpha   90.00
_cell.angle_beta   90.00
_cell.angle_gamma   90.00
#
_symmetry.space_group_name_H-M   'P 1'
#
loop_
_entity.id
_entity.type
_entity.pdbx_description
1 polymer ?
#
loop_
_entity_poly.entity_id
_entity_poly.type
_entity_poly.pdbx_seq_one_letter_code
_entity_poly.pdbx_strand_id
1 'polypeptide(L)'
;VEGASRKEIKSTTYQRTIAHRRVEEAERRVSEVEVKLELSPEDRWDENNEDYRATLKYIKQRKYQLAVDKLERLVVQRLFELTKLNISGTGYKLRTHISRALKTRSNTIRKALDKYNKLAVEVQPPRPTLSFKEVVSYTFLAEFDLLRDARQDVRERPWSKPVYREAMERWYKLQCARDEIDRLNIEVQRLATHLRDEELDYESAIRTLSTADHGLATELRLLWDLCKSVNHIHRRRLFQIAALP
;
A
#
# COMPACT_ATOMS: atom_id res chain seq x y z
N VAL A 1 49.24 16.72 25.43
CA VAL A 1 48.95 15.32 25.08
C VAL A 1 48.42 14.65 26.33
N GLU A 2 47.11 14.71 26.55
CA GLU A 2 46.46 14.08 27.70
C GLU A 2 46.53 12.55 27.51
N GLY A 3 47.22 11.86 28.41
CA GLY A 3 47.31 10.40 28.39
C GLY A 3 45.98 9.78 28.80
N ALA A 4 45.47 8.87 27.96
CA ALA A 4 44.24 8.13 28.22
C ALA A 4 44.26 7.50 29.62
N SER A 5 43.16 7.62 30.36
CA SER A 5 43.06 7.15 31.74
C SER A 5 43.28 5.64 31.81
N ARG A 6 43.93 5.15 32.87
CA ARG A 6 44.17 3.70 33.09
C ARG A 6 42.88 2.87 33.03
N LYS A 7 41.73 3.49 33.33
CA LYS A 7 40.38 2.89 33.22
C LYS A 7 39.92 2.77 31.76
N GLU A 8 40.21 3.76 30.93
CA GLU A 8 39.92 3.74 29.49
C GLU A 8 40.78 2.67 28.80
N ILE A 9 42.08 2.63 29.09
CA ILE A 9 43.00 1.62 28.55
C ILE A 9 42.49 0.19 28.87
N LYS A 10 42.13 -0.08 30.13
CA LYS A 10 41.54 -1.37 30.54
C LYS A 10 40.21 -1.67 29.84
N SER A 11 39.38 -0.67 29.58
CA SER A 11 38.12 -0.85 28.86
C SER A 11 38.35 -1.20 27.39
N THR A 12 39.26 -0.50 26.70
CA THR A 12 39.64 -0.81 25.31
C THR A 12 40.30 -2.18 25.16
N THR A 13 41.20 -2.56 26.09
CA THR A 13 41.83 -3.89 26.03
C THR A 13 40.83 -5.01 26.28
N TYR A 14 39.88 -4.82 27.20
CA TYR A 14 38.77 -5.74 27.43
C TYR A 14 37.82 -5.86 26.22
N GLN A 15 37.47 -4.73 25.59
CA GLN A 15 36.70 -4.72 24.34
C GLN A 15 37.42 -5.48 23.21
N ARG A 16 38.74 -5.29 23.10
CA ARG A 16 39.57 -5.96 22.10
C ARG A 16 39.66 -7.47 22.33
N THR A 17 39.83 -7.93 23.58
CA THR A 17 39.89 -9.37 23.89
C THR A 17 38.53 -10.04 23.66
N ILE A 18 37.41 -9.38 23.99
CA ILE A 18 36.08 -9.89 23.65
C ILE A 18 35.88 -9.98 22.15
N ALA A 19 36.27 -8.93 21.40
CA ALA A 19 36.17 -8.94 19.94
C ALA A 19 37.01 -10.08 19.34
N HIS A 20 38.25 -10.26 19.80
CA HIS A 20 39.13 -11.35 19.35
C HIS A 20 38.52 -12.73 19.62
N ARG A 21 38.01 -12.95 20.84
CA ARG A 21 37.39 -14.22 21.21
C ARG A 21 36.16 -14.53 20.36
N ARG A 22 35.37 -13.52 20.02
CA ARG A 22 34.21 -13.67 19.12
C ARG A 22 34.62 -14.04 17.70
N VAL A 23 35.73 -13.49 17.21
CA VAL A 23 36.28 -13.82 15.88
C VAL A 23 36.77 -15.27 15.89
N GLU A 24 37.61 -15.66 16.86
CA GLU A 24 38.07 -17.05 16.99
C GLU A 24 36.92 -18.05 17.09
N GLU A 25 35.88 -17.71 17.85
CA GLU A 25 34.69 -18.55 17.97
C GLU A 25 33.92 -18.65 16.65
N ALA A 26 33.80 -17.55 15.91
CA ALA A 26 33.16 -17.54 14.59
C ALA A 26 33.98 -18.33 13.57
N GLU A 27 35.30 -18.15 13.53
CA GLU A 27 36.22 -18.89 12.66
C GLU A 27 36.14 -20.39 12.92
N ARG A 28 36.14 -20.80 14.20
CA ARG A 28 36.01 -22.21 14.57
C ARG A 28 34.69 -22.80 14.08
N ARG A 29 33.57 -22.09 14.26
CA ARG A 29 32.26 -22.52 13.77
C ARG A 29 32.21 -22.63 12.24
N VAL A 30 32.85 -21.71 11.54
CA VAL A 30 32.96 -21.75 10.06
C VAL A 30 33.77 -22.97 9.64
N SER A 31 34.93 -23.21 10.23
CA SER A 31 35.74 -24.41 9.92
C SER A 31 35.02 -25.72 10.23
N GLU A 32 34.26 -25.80 11.32
CA GLU A 32 33.43 -26.98 11.60
C GLU A 32 32.37 -27.25 10.51
N VAL A 33 31.80 -26.20 9.92
CA VAL A 33 30.82 -26.31 8.82
C VAL A 33 31.51 -26.64 7.51
N GLU A 34 32.67 -26.06 7.22
CA GLU A 34 33.46 -26.34 6.01
C GLU A 34 33.92 -27.80 5.95
N VAL A 35 34.40 -28.35 7.09
CA VAL A 35 34.76 -29.77 7.19
C VAL A 35 33.55 -30.68 6.93
N LYS A 36 32.36 -30.30 7.43
CA LYS A 36 31.12 -31.06 7.18
C LYS A 36 30.63 -30.98 5.73
N LEU A 37 30.99 -29.91 5.02
CA LEU A 37 30.63 -29.68 3.62
C LEU A 37 31.73 -30.11 2.64
N GLU A 38 32.83 -30.69 3.14
CA GLU A 38 33.98 -31.16 2.34
C GLU A 38 34.59 -30.07 1.44
N LEU A 39 34.56 -28.81 1.89
CA LEU A 39 35.07 -27.66 1.12
C LEU A 39 36.60 -27.57 1.23
N SER A 40 37.29 -27.46 0.09
CA SER A 40 38.72 -27.19 0.05
C SER A 40 39.00 -25.70 0.36
N PRO A 41 40.17 -25.34 0.92
CA PRO A 41 40.58 -23.93 1.03
C PRO A 41 40.58 -23.18 -0.30
N GLU A 42 40.72 -23.89 -1.43
CA GLU A 42 40.67 -23.38 -2.80
C GLU A 42 39.24 -22.99 -3.24
N ASP A 43 38.21 -23.60 -2.62
CA ASP A 43 36.80 -23.31 -2.87
C ASP A 43 36.30 -22.09 -2.08
N ARG A 44 37.11 -21.54 -1.18
CA ARG A 44 36.74 -20.35 -0.41
C ARG A 44 36.65 -19.14 -1.34
N TRP A 45 35.49 -18.50 -1.32
CA TRP A 45 35.27 -17.23 -1.98
C TRP A 45 36.16 -16.14 -1.37
N ASP A 46 37.01 -15.55 -2.20
CA ASP A 46 37.83 -14.39 -1.88
C ASP A 46 37.28 -13.13 -2.58
N GLU A 47 37.91 -11.98 -2.38
CA GLU A 47 37.47 -10.73 -3.00
C GLU A 47 37.63 -10.72 -4.54
N ASN A 48 38.44 -11.63 -5.10
CA ASN A 48 38.70 -11.74 -6.53
C ASN A 48 37.71 -12.67 -7.25
N ASN A 49 37.10 -13.61 -6.53
CA ASN A 49 36.15 -14.58 -7.06
C ASN A 49 34.92 -13.90 -7.67
N GLU A 50 34.53 -14.34 -8.87
CA GLU A 50 33.39 -13.76 -9.59
C GLU A 50 32.08 -13.94 -8.82
N ASP A 51 31.86 -15.13 -8.25
CA ASP A 51 30.68 -15.44 -7.45
C ASP A 51 30.58 -14.58 -6.18
N TYR A 52 31.72 -14.28 -5.56
CA TYR A 52 31.78 -13.36 -4.41
C TYR A 52 31.35 -11.95 -4.82
N ARG A 53 31.89 -11.43 -5.92
CA ARG A 53 31.54 -10.09 -6.45
C ARG A 53 30.07 -10.02 -6.90
N ALA A 54 29.58 -11.06 -7.56
CA ALA A 54 28.18 -11.19 -7.97
C ALA A 54 27.24 -11.21 -6.75
N THR A 55 27.60 -11.97 -5.71
CA THR A 55 26.84 -12.05 -4.46
C THR A 55 26.86 -10.74 -3.69
N LEU A 56 28.01 -10.05 -3.62
CA LEU A 56 28.09 -8.71 -3.03
C LEU A 56 27.18 -7.71 -3.77
N LYS A 57 27.17 -7.74 -5.11
CA LYS A 57 26.28 -6.91 -5.92
C LYS A 57 24.82 -7.23 -5.61
N TYR A 58 24.46 -8.51 -5.55
CA TYR A 58 23.11 -8.95 -5.18
C TYR A 58 22.71 -8.48 -3.78
N ILE A 59 23.59 -8.60 -2.78
CA ILE A 59 23.32 -8.16 -1.41
C ILE A 59 23.08 -6.65 -1.35
N LYS A 60 23.90 -5.84 -2.04
CA LYS A 60 23.71 -4.39 -2.14
C LYS A 60 22.37 -4.06 -2.77
N GLN A 61 22.04 -4.71 -3.89
CA GLN A 61 20.78 -4.54 -4.59
C GLN A 61 19.57 -4.89 -3.71
N ARG A 62 19.65 -6.01 -3.00
CA ARG A 62 18.58 -6.46 -2.09
C ARG A 62 18.41 -5.50 -0.91
N LYS A 63 19.50 -4.98 -0.34
CA LYS A 63 19.45 -3.97 0.73
C LYS A 63 18.76 -2.70 0.26
N TYR A 64 19.04 -2.26 -0.97
CA TYR A 64 18.36 -1.12 -1.61
C TYR A 64 16.87 -1.37 -1.78
N GLN A 65 16.48 -2.51 -2.37
CA GLN A 65 15.06 -2.88 -2.55
C GLN A 65 14.30 -2.90 -1.22
N LEU A 66 14.88 -3.50 -0.18
CA LEU A 66 14.28 -3.50 1.16
C LEU A 66 14.16 -2.09 1.77
N ALA A 67 15.06 -1.17 1.40
CA ALA A 67 14.95 0.22 1.83
C ALA A 67 13.82 0.96 1.10
N VAL A 68 13.61 0.67 -0.19
CA VAL A 68 12.46 1.14 -0.97
C VAL A 68 11.16 0.61 -0.37
N ASP A 69 11.03 -0.69 -0.16
CA ASP A 69 9.82 -1.32 0.41
C ASP A 69 9.47 -0.73 1.78
N LYS A 70 10.50 -0.51 2.62
CA LYS A 70 10.32 0.10 3.93
C LYS A 70 9.84 1.54 3.83
N LEU A 71 10.37 2.32 2.90
CA LEU A 71 9.97 3.71 2.68
C LEU A 71 8.53 3.78 2.16
N GLU A 72 8.19 2.98 1.15
CA GLU A 72 6.84 2.85 0.59
C GLU A 72 5.83 2.50 1.69
N ARG A 73 6.08 1.43 2.45
CA ARG A 73 5.20 1.00 3.54
C ARG A 73 4.91 2.13 4.52
N LEU A 74 5.93 2.90 4.90
CA LEU A 74 5.77 4.00 5.87
C LEU A 74 4.94 5.16 5.29
N VAL A 75 5.10 5.45 4.00
CA VAL A 75 4.35 6.51 3.32
C VAL A 75 2.89 6.10 3.14
N VAL A 76 2.63 4.87 2.73
CA VAL A 76 1.28 4.29 2.66
C VAL A 76 0.59 4.32 4.02
N GLN A 77 1.29 3.89 5.06
CA GLN A 77 0.80 3.97 6.43
C GLN A 77 0.45 5.42 6.83
N ARG A 78 1.25 6.40 6.43
CA ARG A 78 0.98 7.83 6.69
C ARG A 78 -0.27 8.31 5.92
N LEU A 79 -0.45 7.89 4.67
CA LEU A 79 -1.64 8.21 3.88
C LEU A 79 -2.91 7.67 4.56
N PHE A 80 -2.89 6.42 5.04
CA PHE A 80 -4.02 5.86 5.79
C PHE A 80 -4.32 6.61 7.10
N GLU A 81 -3.30 7.11 7.81
CA GLU A 81 -3.51 7.97 8.97
C GLU A 81 -4.17 9.29 8.63
N LEU A 82 -3.74 9.94 7.54
CA LEU A 82 -4.34 11.19 7.07
C LEU A 82 -5.79 10.98 6.66
N THR A 83 -6.09 9.90 5.91
CA THR A 83 -7.46 9.54 5.55
C THR A 83 -8.32 9.35 6.81
N LYS A 84 -7.82 8.62 7.82
CA LYS A 84 -8.54 8.43 9.09
C LYS A 84 -8.78 9.75 9.84
N LEU A 85 -7.85 10.69 9.77
CA LEU A 85 -8.00 12.00 10.40
C LEU A 85 -9.09 12.87 9.73
N ASN A 86 -9.33 12.64 8.43
CA ASN A 86 -10.35 13.35 7.64
C ASN A 86 -11.75 12.75 7.76
N ILE A 87 -11.94 11.61 8.45
CA ILE A 87 -13.27 11.00 8.65
C ILE A 87 -14.06 11.81 9.70
N SER A 88 -15.26 12.25 9.31
CA SER A 88 -16.25 12.87 10.20
C SER A 88 -16.70 11.91 11.30
N GLY A 89 -16.84 12.39 12.55
CA GLY A 89 -17.24 11.56 13.70
C GLY A 89 -16.07 10.97 14.51
N THR A 90 -14.82 11.31 14.17
CA THR A 90 -13.66 10.94 15.00
C THR A 90 -13.63 11.74 16.30
N GLY A 91 -13.74 11.06 17.45
CA GLY A 91 -13.66 11.70 18.77
C GLY A 91 -12.30 12.37 19.03
N TYR A 92 -12.29 13.43 19.85
CA TYR A 92 -11.10 14.25 20.14
C TYR A 92 -9.87 13.41 20.56
N LYS A 93 -10.06 12.42 21.45
CA LYS A 93 -8.98 11.52 21.88
C LYS A 93 -8.35 10.75 20.70
N LEU A 94 -9.16 10.23 19.79
CA LEU A 94 -8.64 9.51 18.62
C LEU A 94 -7.86 10.44 17.69
N ARG A 95 -8.35 11.68 17.46
CA ARG A 95 -7.66 12.69 16.64
C ARG A 95 -6.30 13.06 17.22
N THR A 96 -6.20 13.21 18.54
CA THR A 96 -4.90 13.49 19.20
C THR A 96 -3.92 12.31 19.10
N HIS A 97 -4.39 11.07 19.22
CA HIS A 97 -3.57 9.88 18.97
C HIS A 97 -3.06 9.80 17.53
N ILE A 98 -3.93 10.01 16.53
CA ILE A 98 -3.54 10.03 15.12
C ILE A 98 -2.52 11.14 14.85
N SER A 99 -2.71 12.33 15.44
CA SER A 99 -1.79 13.45 15.29
C SER A 99 -0.39 13.16 15.85
N ARG A 100 -0.31 12.48 17.01
CA ARG A 100 0.96 12.01 17.57
C ARG A 100 1.60 10.95 16.69
N ALA A 101 0.81 9.98 16.21
CA ALA A 101 1.28 8.93 15.33
C ALA A 101 1.83 9.50 14.00
N LEU A 102 1.18 10.50 13.41
CA LEU A 102 1.65 11.22 12.21
C LEU A 102 3.01 11.91 12.43
N LYS A 103 3.22 12.54 13.59
CA LYS A 103 4.52 13.15 13.94
C LYS A 103 5.61 12.09 14.03
N THR A 104 5.36 11.02 14.79
CA THR A 104 6.28 9.89 14.92
C THR A 104 6.60 9.27 13.56
N ARG A 105 5.58 9.06 12.73
CA ARG A 105 5.73 8.49 11.39
C ARG A 105 6.54 9.38 10.46
N SER A 106 6.33 10.69 10.51
CA SER A 106 7.11 11.66 9.73
C SER A 106 8.61 11.57 10.05
N ASN A 107 8.97 11.42 11.33
CA ASN A 107 10.37 11.20 11.74
C ASN A 107 10.91 9.84 11.27
N THR A 108 10.10 8.78 11.34
CA THR A 108 10.48 7.45 10.85
C THR A 108 10.68 7.42 9.33
N ILE A 109 9.83 8.13 8.58
CA ILE A 109 9.98 8.32 7.12
C ILE A 109 11.29 9.04 6.83
N ARG A 110 11.62 10.11 7.57
CA ARG A 110 12.89 10.83 7.37
C ARG A 110 14.11 9.92 7.56
N LYS A 111 14.12 9.10 8.62
CA LYS A 111 15.20 8.11 8.84
C LYS A 111 15.25 7.02 7.77
N ALA A 112 14.09 6.56 7.29
CA ALA A 112 14.01 5.58 6.21
C ALA A 112 14.52 6.16 4.89
N LEU A 113 14.19 7.43 4.61
CA LEU A 113 14.67 8.20 3.47
C LEU A 113 16.19 8.37 3.50
N ASP A 114 16.78 8.70 4.65
CA ASP A 114 18.24 8.80 4.79
C ASP A 114 18.91 7.46 4.47
N LYS A 115 18.32 6.35 4.93
CA LYS A 115 18.82 4.99 4.63
C LYS A 115 18.69 4.67 3.14
N TYR A 116 17.56 5.02 2.51
CA TYR A 116 17.36 4.88 1.08
C TYR A 116 18.41 5.67 0.30
N ASN A 117 18.59 6.96 0.59
CA ASN A 117 19.51 7.84 -0.12
C ASN A 117 20.97 7.37 -0.03
N LYS A 118 21.39 6.81 1.12
CA LYS A 118 22.72 6.18 1.27
C LYS A 118 22.88 4.99 0.33
N LEU A 119 21.92 4.06 0.36
CA LEU A 119 21.96 2.84 -0.45
C LEU A 119 21.77 3.12 -1.95
N ALA A 120 21.01 4.16 -2.30
CA ALA A 120 20.76 4.57 -3.68
C ALA A 120 22.07 4.93 -4.41
N VAL A 121 23.02 5.55 -3.72
CA VAL A 121 24.34 5.92 -4.28
C VAL A 121 25.28 4.70 -4.38
N GLU A 122 25.11 3.70 -3.50
CA GLU A 122 25.96 2.50 -3.46
C GLU A 122 25.60 1.44 -4.51
N VAL A 123 24.38 1.48 -5.05
CA VAL A 123 23.90 0.57 -6.10
C VAL A 123 24.44 0.98 -7.47
N GLN A 124 24.62 0.01 -8.36
CA GLN A 124 25.06 0.25 -9.73
C GLN A 124 24.01 -0.22 -10.74
N PRO A 125 23.45 0.68 -11.57
CA PRO A 125 23.75 2.13 -11.64
C PRO A 125 23.24 2.92 -10.42
N PRO A 126 23.88 4.05 -10.07
CA PRO A 126 23.47 4.88 -8.95
C PRO A 126 22.05 5.41 -9.19
N ARG A 127 21.25 5.43 -8.12
CA ARG A 127 19.84 5.82 -8.14
C ARG A 127 19.67 7.25 -7.61
N PRO A 128 18.66 7.98 -8.11
CA PRO A 128 18.39 9.34 -7.64
C PRO A 128 18.02 9.32 -6.16
N THR A 129 18.59 10.29 -5.45
CA THR A 129 18.19 10.60 -4.08
C THR A 129 16.86 11.34 -4.10
N LEU A 130 16.12 11.21 -3.00
CA LEU A 130 14.79 11.79 -2.85
C LEU A 130 14.79 12.79 -1.70
N SER A 131 14.04 13.88 -1.88
CA SER A 131 13.73 14.84 -0.84
C SER A 131 12.51 14.39 -0.03
N PHE A 132 12.47 14.77 1.25
CA PHE A 132 11.28 14.52 2.08
C PHE A 132 10.02 15.16 1.47
N LYS A 133 10.14 16.33 0.83
CA LYS A 133 9.01 16.99 0.18
C LYS A 133 8.44 16.15 -0.96
N GLU A 134 9.31 15.54 -1.76
CA GLU A 134 8.92 14.67 -2.87
C GLU A 134 8.21 13.42 -2.35
N VAL A 135 8.79 12.76 -1.36
CA VAL A 135 8.23 11.55 -0.73
C VAL A 135 6.87 11.80 -0.08
N VAL A 136 6.66 12.98 0.50
CA VAL A 136 5.37 13.37 1.08
C VAL A 136 4.37 13.83 0.02
N SER A 137 4.85 14.40 -1.09
CA SER A 137 4.01 14.74 -2.24
C SER A 137 3.56 13.51 -3.02
N TYR A 138 4.19 12.35 -2.80
CA TYR A 138 3.75 11.12 -3.42
C TYR A 138 2.37 10.73 -2.90
N THR A 139 1.36 11.00 -3.72
CA THR A 139 -0.04 10.65 -3.48
C THR A 139 -0.35 9.27 -4.01
N PHE A 140 0.49 8.72 -4.90
CA PHE A 140 0.21 7.49 -5.61
C PHE A 140 1.32 6.44 -5.44
N LEU A 141 0.91 5.20 -5.12
CA LEU A 141 1.80 4.07 -4.91
C LEU A 141 2.77 3.83 -6.08
N ALA A 142 2.34 4.08 -7.33
CA ALA A 142 3.19 3.81 -8.48
C ALA A 142 4.45 4.69 -8.55
N GLU A 143 4.56 5.77 -7.78
CA GLU A 143 5.81 6.52 -7.67
C GLU A 143 6.91 5.71 -6.96
N PHE A 144 6.55 4.80 -6.04
CA PHE A 144 7.48 3.84 -5.45
C PHE A 144 7.75 2.64 -6.34
N ASP A 145 6.78 2.20 -7.14
CA ASP A 145 7.03 1.16 -8.15
C ASP A 145 8.04 1.60 -9.21
N LEU A 146 8.10 2.90 -9.51
CA LEU A 146 9.18 3.47 -10.33
C LEU A 146 10.54 3.45 -9.64
N LEU A 147 10.57 3.49 -8.30
CA LEU A 147 11.80 3.38 -7.52
C LEU A 147 12.34 1.96 -7.48
N ARG A 148 11.50 0.96 -7.71
CA ARG A 148 11.89 -0.44 -7.80
C ARG A 148 12.59 -0.73 -9.13
N ASP A 149 13.54 -1.67 -9.08
CA ASP A 149 14.16 -2.21 -10.28
C ASP A 149 13.13 -3.04 -11.06
N ALA A 150 12.42 -2.41 -11.99
CA ALA A 150 11.89 -3.12 -13.14
C ALA A 150 13.07 -3.51 -14.04
N ARG A 151 12.97 -4.67 -14.71
CA ARG A 151 14.02 -5.17 -15.63
C ARG A 151 14.39 -4.17 -16.73
N GLN A 152 13.55 -3.16 -16.96
CA GLN A 152 13.81 -1.99 -17.78
C GLN A 152 13.54 -0.74 -16.94
N ASP A 153 14.42 0.26 -17.04
CA ASP A 153 14.15 1.57 -16.43
C ASP A 153 12.98 2.22 -17.19
N VAL A 154 11.82 2.27 -16.54
CA VAL A 154 10.60 2.85 -17.11
C VAL A 154 10.44 4.33 -16.80
N ARG A 155 11.34 4.94 -16.00
CA ARG A 155 11.25 6.35 -15.59
C ARG A 155 11.41 7.33 -16.75
N GLU A 156 12.11 6.91 -17.79
CA GLU A 156 12.29 7.72 -19.00
C GLU A 156 11.08 7.66 -19.93
N ARG A 157 10.19 6.68 -19.74
CA ARG A 157 9.00 6.52 -20.58
C ARG A 157 8.04 7.69 -20.38
N PRO A 158 7.39 8.22 -21.45
CA PRO A 158 6.47 9.35 -21.32
C PRO A 158 5.35 9.09 -20.30
N TRP A 159 4.78 7.89 -20.28
CA TRP A 159 3.68 7.52 -19.37
C TRP A 159 4.07 7.42 -17.89
N SER A 160 5.36 7.34 -17.56
CA SER A 160 5.81 7.26 -16.16
C SER A 160 5.98 8.63 -15.52
N LYS A 161 6.06 9.71 -16.30
CA LYS A 161 6.19 11.06 -15.74
C LYS A 161 4.86 11.49 -15.11
N PRO A 162 4.87 12.10 -13.91
CA PRO A 162 3.66 12.43 -13.15
C PRO A 162 2.62 13.22 -13.95
N VAL A 163 3.06 14.24 -14.71
CA VAL A 163 2.18 15.11 -15.50
C VAL A 163 1.39 14.32 -16.56
N TYR A 164 2.04 13.41 -17.27
CA TYR A 164 1.37 12.59 -18.29
C TYR A 164 0.44 11.57 -17.67
N ARG A 165 0.82 10.98 -16.52
CA ARG A 165 -0.06 10.07 -15.77
C ARG A 165 -1.32 10.78 -15.28
N GLU A 166 -1.19 11.98 -14.75
CA GLU A 166 -2.33 12.78 -14.31
C GLU A 166 -3.27 13.14 -15.47
N ALA A 167 -2.70 13.55 -16.62
CA ALA A 167 -3.49 13.81 -17.82
C ALA A 167 -4.21 12.55 -18.31
N MET A 168 -3.52 11.41 -18.31
CA MET A 168 -4.04 10.11 -18.72
C MET A 168 -5.15 9.62 -17.76
N GLU A 169 -4.97 9.75 -16.44
CA GLU A 169 -5.99 9.43 -15.45
C GLU A 169 -7.27 10.25 -15.66
N ARG A 170 -7.12 11.57 -15.87
CA ARG A 170 -8.25 12.46 -16.17
C ARG A 170 -8.95 12.05 -17.46
N TRP A 171 -8.18 11.73 -18.50
CA TRP A 171 -8.73 11.29 -19.79
C TRP A 171 -9.50 9.97 -19.66
N TYR A 172 -8.94 8.96 -19.00
CA TYR A 172 -9.62 7.69 -18.77
C TYR A 172 -10.84 7.85 -17.87
N LYS A 173 -10.78 8.66 -16.81
CA LYS A 173 -11.97 9.00 -15.99
C LYS A 173 -13.07 9.64 -16.82
N LEU A 174 -12.72 10.50 -17.78
CA LEU A 174 -13.69 11.09 -18.69
C LEU A 174 -14.30 10.05 -19.63
N GLN A 175 -13.51 9.14 -20.19
CA GLN A 175 -14.04 8.05 -21.02
C GLN A 175 -14.97 7.15 -20.20
N CYS A 176 -14.51 6.66 -19.04
CA CYS A 176 -15.33 5.84 -18.15
C CYS A 176 -16.61 6.57 -17.70
N ALA A 177 -16.57 7.89 -17.47
CA ALA A 177 -17.75 8.65 -17.12
C ALA A 177 -18.78 8.69 -18.26
N ARG A 178 -18.34 8.74 -19.52
CA ARG A 178 -19.23 8.67 -20.69
C ARG A 178 -19.86 7.28 -20.80
N ASP A 179 -19.05 6.24 -20.70
CA ASP A 179 -19.53 4.86 -20.75
C ASP A 179 -20.49 4.56 -19.58
N GLU A 180 -20.21 5.10 -18.40
CA GLU A 180 -21.05 4.94 -17.22
C GLU A 180 -22.39 5.68 -17.38
N ILE A 181 -22.45 6.81 -18.09
CA ILE A 181 -23.73 7.46 -18.42
C ILE A 181 -24.59 6.52 -19.27
N ASP A 182 -24.02 5.93 -20.33
CA ASP A 182 -24.76 5.01 -21.21
C ASP A 182 -25.25 3.78 -20.44
N ARG A 183 -24.41 3.23 -19.56
CA ARG A 183 -24.77 2.11 -18.68
C ARG A 183 -25.87 2.50 -17.70
N LEU A 184 -25.75 3.65 -17.04
CA LEU A 184 -26.74 4.11 -16.06
C LEU A 184 -28.10 4.35 -16.71
N ASN A 185 -28.15 4.84 -17.97
CA ASN A 185 -29.41 4.99 -18.70
C ASN A 185 -30.16 3.65 -18.85
N ILE A 186 -29.43 2.56 -19.12
CA ILE A 186 -30.00 1.22 -19.19
C ILE A 186 -30.45 0.73 -17.80
N GLU A 187 -29.60 0.89 -16.78
CA GLU A 187 -29.91 0.43 -15.42
C GLU A 187 -31.08 1.20 -14.78
N VAL A 188 -31.23 2.49 -15.08
CA VAL A 188 -32.37 3.32 -14.67
C VAL A 188 -33.67 2.75 -15.24
N GLN A 189 -33.68 2.39 -16.52
CA GLN A 189 -34.85 1.77 -17.16
C GLN A 189 -35.14 0.38 -16.59
N ARG A 190 -34.10 -0.43 -16.35
CA ARG A 190 -34.24 -1.76 -15.73
C ARG A 190 -34.83 -1.65 -14.33
N LEU A 191 -34.34 -0.72 -13.51
CA LEU A 191 -34.87 -0.49 -12.17
C LEU A 191 -36.33 -0.01 -12.22
N ALA A 192 -36.66 0.92 -13.12
CA ALA A 192 -38.03 1.39 -13.28
C ALA A 192 -38.99 0.24 -13.67
N THR A 193 -38.55 -0.65 -14.57
CA THR A 193 -39.31 -1.83 -15.00
C THR A 193 -39.47 -2.81 -13.85
N HIS A 194 -38.37 -3.14 -13.16
CA HIS A 194 -38.39 -4.03 -12.00
C HIS A 194 -39.34 -3.55 -10.90
N LEU A 195 -39.32 -2.26 -10.56
CA LEU A 195 -40.22 -1.67 -9.55
C LEU A 195 -41.70 -1.69 -9.96
N ARG A 196 -41.98 -1.72 -11.26
CA ARG A 196 -43.34 -1.84 -11.80
C ARG A 196 -43.79 -3.29 -11.75
N ASP A 197 -42.96 -4.21 -12.23
CA ASP A 197 -43.26 -5.64 -12.27
C ASP A 197 -43.43 -6.19 -10.85
N GLU A 198 -42.56 -5.79 -9.92
CA GLU A 198 -42.65 -6.14 -8.52
C GLU A 198 -43.99 -5.69 -7.90
N GLU A 199 -44.43 -4.45 -8.15
CA GLU A 199 -45.73 -3.97 -7.66
C GLU A 199 -46.90 -4.80 -8.21
N LEU A 200 -46.87 -5.12 -9.51
CA LEU A 200 -47.88 -5.95 -10.15
C LEU A 200 -47.89 -7.38 -9.59
N ASP A 201 -46.73 -7.97 -9.36
CA ASP A 201 -46.56 -9.31 -8.82
C ASP A 201 -47.08 -9.41 -7.39
N TYR A 202 -46.72 -8.46 -6.51
CA TYR A 202 -47.24 -8.41 -5.15
C TYR A 202 -48.75 -8.17 -5.13
N GLU A 203 -49.27 -7.22 -5.92
CA GLU A 203 -50.71 -6.96 -5.99
C GLU A 203 -51.50 -8.16 -6.54
N SER A 204 -50.94 -8.89 -7.50
CA SER A 204 -51.51 -10.13 -8.03
C SER A 204 -51.52 -11.23 -6.95
N ALA A 205 -50.38 -11.49 -6.32
CA ALA A 205 -50.24 -12.51 -5.28
C ALA A 205 -51.16 -12.23 -4.09
N ILE A 206 -51.24 -10.97 -3.63
CA ILE A 206 -52.14 -10.57 -2.55
C ILE A 206 -53.61 -10.81 -2.94
N ARG A 207 -54.01 -10.48 -4.18
CA ARG A 207 -55.39 -10.72 -4.65
C ARG A 207 -55.74 -12.20 -4.68
N THR A 208 -54.85 -13.04 -5.23
CA THR A 208 -55.03 -14.49 -5.26
C THR A 208 -55.12 -15.07 -3.85
N LEU A 209 -54.17 -14.72 -2.98
CA LEU A 209 -54.14 -15.20 -1.60
C LEU A 209 -55.30 -14.70 -0.76
N SER A 210 -55.84 -13.50 -1.03
CA SER A 210 -57.01 -12.99 -0.31
C SER A 210 -58.24 -13.89 -0.45
N THR A 211 -58.30 -14.72 -1.50
CA THR A 211 -59.37 -15.70 -1.72
C THR A 211 -59.04 -17.11 -1.20
N ALA A 212 -57.75 -17.44 -1.05
CA ALA A 212 -57.30 -18.78 -0.68
C ALA A 212 -56.89 -18.89 0.81
N ASP A 213 -56.11 -17.92 1.30
CA ASP A 213 -55.61 -17.84 2.68
C ASP A 213 -55.46 -16.38 3.11
N HIS A 214 -56.39 -15.93 3.94
CA HIS A 214 -56.43 -14.56 4.43
C HIS A 214 -55.26 -14.22 5.38
N GLY A 215 -54.73 -15.20 6.13
CA GLY A 215 -53.61 -14.99 7.04
C GLY A 215 -52.34 -14.68 6.28
N LEU A 216 -52.02 -15.53 5.28
CA LEU A 216 -50.84 -15.32 4.43
C LEU A 216 -50.97 -14.04 3.58
N ALA A 217 -52.16 -13.71 3.09
CA ALA A 217 -52.41 -12.46 2.38
C ALA A 217 -52.13 -11.22 3.25
N THR A 218 -52.41 -11.30 4.56
CA THR A 218 -52.18 -10.20 5.50
C THR A 218 -50.69 -9.99 5.76
N GLU A 219 -49.94 -11.07 6.00
CA GLU A 219 -48.47 -11.00 6.18
C GLU A 219 -47.77 -10.48 4.92
N LEU A 220 -48.21 -10.93 3.73
CA LEU A 220 -47.65 -10.47 2.46
C LEU A 220 -47.91 -8.97 2.23
N ARG A 221 -49.07 -8.44 2.67
CA ARG A 221 -49.35 -6.99 2.64
C ARG A 221 -48.40 -6.20 3.55
N LEU A 222 -48.14 -6.69 4.77
CA LEU A 222 -47.22 -6.02 5.69
C LEU A 222 -45.79 -5.95 5.12
N LEU A 223 -45.32 -7.04 4.51
CA LEU A 223 -44.03 -7.07 3.83
C LEU A 223 -44.02 -6.12 2.62
N TRP A 224 -45.09 -6.12 1.83
CA TRP A 224 -45.21 -5.23 0.68
C TRP A 224 -45.20 -3.75 1.09
N ASP A 225 -45.90 -3.37 2.16
CA ASP A 225 -45.91 -1.98 2.66
C ASP A 225 -44.50 -1.49 3.04
N LEU A 226 -43.68 -2.37 3.64
CA LEU A 226 -42.26 -2.08 3.92
C LEU A 226 -41.46 -1.87 2.64
N CYS A 227 -41.55 -2.80 1.67
CA CYS A 227 -40.86 -2.67 0.38
C CYS A 227 -41.33 -1.44 -0.40
N LYS A 228 -42.63 -1.16 -0.39
CA LYS A 228 -43.25 -0.01 -1.08
C LYS A 228 -42.69 1.32 -0.58
N SER A 229 -42.38 1.43 0.72
CA SER A 229 -41.74 2.63 1.29
C SER A 229 -40.35 2.88 0.70
N VAL A 230 -39.56 1.82 0.49
CA VAL A 230 -38.23 1.89 -0.13
C VAL A 230 -38.36 2.17 -1.63
N ASN A 231 -39.29 1.49 -2.30
CA ASN A 231 -39.60 1.71 -3.71
C ASN A 231 -40.04 3.14 -4.00
N HIS A 232 -40.74 3.79 -3.07
CA HIS A 232 -41.10 5.20 -3.19
C HIS A 232 -39.86 6.11 -3.23
N ILE A 233 -38.82 5.82 -2.45
CA ILE A 233 -37.54 6.54 -2.48
C ILE A 233 -36.87 6.35 -3.84
N HIS A 234 -36.84 5.12 -4.36
CA HIS A 234 -36.27 4.82 -5.67
C HIS A 234 -37.04 5.52 -6.79
N ARG A 235 -38.38 5.48 -6.79
CA ARG A 235 -39.23 6.21 -7.75
C ARG A 235 -38.94 7.70 -7.74
N ARG A 236 -38.85 8.32 -6.55
CA ARG A 236 -38.50 9.74 -6.43
C ARG A 236 -37.14 10.06 -7.04
N ARG A 237 -36.14 9.21 -6.83
CA ARG A 237 -34.81 9.37 -7.44
C ARG A 237 -34.84 9.18 -8.96
N LEU A 238 -35.58 8.20 -9.46
CA LEU A 238 -35.78 7.99 -10.90
C LEU A 238 -36.43 9.21 -11.56
N PHE A 239 -37.44 9.83 -10.93
CA PHE A 239 -38.03 11.07 -11.41
C PHE A 239 -37.03 12.23 -11.44
N GLN A 240 -36.17 12.34 -10.43
CA GLN A 240 -35.11 13.35 -10.42
C GLN A 240 -34.10 13.13 -11.55
N ILE A 241 -33.72 11.88 -11.80
CA ILE A 241 -32.81 11.51 -12.89
C ILE A 241 -33.43 11.83 -14.25
N ALA A 242 -34.71 11.51 -14.46
CA ALA A 242 -35.43 11.82 -15.69
C ALA A 242 -35.60 13.32 -15.95
N ALA A 243 -35.44 14.16 -14.92
CA ALA A 243 -35.48 15.61 -15.02
C ALA A 243 -34.10 16.25 -15.25
N LEU A 244 -33.02 15.46 -15.27
CA LEU A 244 -31.69 15.95 -15.64
C LEU A 244 -31.62 16.18 -17.17
N PRO A 245 -30.88 17.21 -17.62
CA PRO A 245 -30.69 17.52 -19.03
C PRO A 245 -29.88 16.46 -19.78
#